data_AF-A0A7Y2BX44-F1
#
_entry.id   AF-A0A7Y2BX44-F1
#
_cell.length_a   1.000
_cell.length_b   1.000
_cell.length_c   1.000
_cell.angle_alpha   90.00
_cell.angle_beta   90.00
_cell.angle_gamma   90.00
#
_symmetry.space_group_name_H-M   'P 1'
#
loop_
_entity.id
_entity.type
_entity.pdbx_description
1 polymer ?
#
loop_
_entity_poly.entity_id
_entity_poly.type
_entity_poly.pdbx_seq_one_letter_code
_entity_poly.pdbx_strand_id
1 'polypeptide(L)'
;MSTLRDKILALEAISEALEPSEAQRDQYIKEISGFTNNFINTLPTTNAYSNRKDTAGAMALSKDQMTMAQILELYGAEVSSKGINPASG
;
A
#
# COMPACT_ATOMS: atom_id res chain seq x y z
N MET A 1 -36.32 14.26 -4.07
CA MET A 1 -35.92 13.42 -2.91
C MET A 1 -35.38 12.12 -3.46
N SER A 2 -34.18 11.67 -3.08
CA SER A 2 -33.69 10.35 -3.53
C SER A 2 -34.47 9.26 -2.81
N THR A 3 -34.83 8.20 -3.54
CA THR A 3 -35.51 7.04 -2.96
C THR A 3 -34.51 6.20 -2.16
N LEU A 4 -35.01 5.32 -1.28
CA LEU A 4 -34.16 4.37 -0.54
C LEU A 4 -33.34 3.49 -1.50
N ARG A 5 -33.93 3.09 -2.63
CA ARG A 5 -33.28 2.32 -3.69
C ARG A 5 -32.06 3.04 -4.25
N ASP A 6 -32.18 4.34 -4.54
CA ASP A 6 -31.08 5.14 -5.09
C ASP A 6 -29.89 5.22 -4.12
N LYS A 7 -30.17 5.28 -2.81
CA LYS A 7 -29.14 5.29 -1.77
C LYS A 7 -28.42 3.95 -1.66
N ILE A 8 -29.14 2.84 -1.80
CA ILE A 8 -28.57 1.49 -1.77
C ILE A 8 -27.63 1.28 -2.97
N LEU A 9 -28.09 1.63 -4.18
CA LEU A 9 -27.28 1.51 -5.40
C LEU A 9 -26.02 2.39 -5.35
N ALA A 10 -26.13 3.58 -4.76
CA ALA A 10 -24.97 4.45 -4.57
C ALA A 10 -23.94 3.86 -3.59
N LEU A 11 -24.39 3.17 -2.54
CA LEU A 11 -23.50 2.49 -1.59
C LEU A 11 -22.88 1.23 -2.20
N GLU A 12 -23.65 0.48 -2.99
CA GLU A 12 -23.18 -0.71 -3.71
C GLU A 12 -22.02 -0.35 -4.64
N ALA A 13 -22.14 0.72 -5.44
CA ALA A 13 -21.07 1.20 -6.31
C ALA A 13 -19.79 1.60 -5.55
N ILE A 14 -19.92 2.09 -4.30
CA ILE A 14 -18.77 2.40 -3.43
C ILE A 14 -18.19 1.11 -2.85
N SER A 15 -19.03 0.17 -2.43
CA SER A 15 -18.61 -1.11 -1.83
C SER A 15 -17.91 -2.00 -2.85
N GLU A 16 -18.41 -2.06 -4.08
CA GLU A 16 -17.83 -2.85 -5.16
C GLU A 16 -16.38 -2.43 -5.45
N ALA A 17 -16.08 -1.12 -5.37
CA ALA A 17 -14.73 -0.60 -5.52
C ALA A 17 -13.78 -1.00 -4.35
N LEU A 18 -14.32 -1.46 -3.23
CA LEU A 18 -13.59 -1.96 -2.05
C LEU A 18 -13.51 -3.50 -2.02
N GLU A 19 -14.15 -4.17 -2.97
CA GLU A 19 -14.25 -5.64 -3.06
C GLU A 19 -13.47 -6.14 -4.28
N PRO A 20 -12.14 -6.30 -4.19
CA PRO A 20 -11.36 -6.78 -5.32
C PRO A 20 -11.76 -8.21 -5.69
N SER A 21 -11.97 -8.43 -6.99
CA SER A 21 -12.14 -9.76 -7.58
C SER A 21 -10.95 -10.68 -7.27
N GLU A 22 -11.14 -11.98 -7.42
CA GLU A 22 -10.06 -12.97 -7.28
C GLU A 22 -8.84 -12.63 -8.15
N ALA A 23 -9.05 -12.30 -9.43
CA ALA A 23 -7.98 -11.92 -10.33
C ALA A 23 -7.21 -10.66 -9.86
N GLN A 24 -7.91 -9.67 -9.30
CA GLN A 24 -7.27 -8.48 -8.71
C GLN A 24 -6.46 -8.84 -7.46
N ARG A 25 -7.01 -9.71 -6.58
CA ARG A 25 -6.29 -10.18 -5.39
C ARG A 25 -5.04 -10.96 -5.76
N ASP A 26 -5.09 -11.83 -6.76
CA ASP A 26 -3.93 -12.57 -7.25
C ASP A 26 -2.84 -11.63 -7.79
N GLN A 27 -3.25 -10.60 -8.54
CA GLN A 27 -2.33 -9.57 -9.02
C GLN A 27 -1.70 -8.80 -7.86
N TYR A 28 -2.47 -8.42 -6.83
CA TYR A 28 -1.93 -7.77 -5.64
C TYR A 28 -0.92 -8.64 -4.90
N ILE A 29 -1.21 -9.94 -4.72
CA ILE A 29 -0.29 -10.89 -4.09
C ILE A 29 1.02 -10.97 -4.87
N LYS A 30 0.94 -10.99 -6.21
CA LYS A 30 2.13 -10.99 -7.09
C LYS A 30 2.97 -9.74 -6.91
N GLU A 31 2.34 -8.56 -6.85
CA GLU A 31 3.04 -7.28 -6.65
C GLU A 31 3.71 -7.21 -5.27
N ILE A 32 3.00 -7.60 -4.22
CA ILE A 32 3.54 -7.67 -2.85
C ILE A 32 4.72 -8.64 -2.78
N SER A 33 4.60 -9.81 -3.41
CA SER A 33 5.67 -10.81 -3.46
C SER A 33 6.90 -10.26 -4.20
N GLY A 34 6.70 -9.54 -5.30
CA GLY A 34 7.76 -8.88 -6.06
C GLY A 34 8.49 -7.82 -5.23
N PHE A 35 7.74 -6.94 -4.56
CA PHE A 35 8.31 -5.95 -3.64
C PHE A 35 9.11 -6.62 -2.52
N THR A 36 8.55 -7.66 -1.90
CA THR A 36 9.17 -8.37 -0.78
C THR A 36 10.49 -9.04 -1.20
N ASN A 37 10.51 -9.70 -2.36
CA ASN A 37 11.72 -10.31 -2.90
C ASN A 37 12.79 -9.24 -3.19
N ASN A 38 12.41 -8.10 -3.75
CA ASN A 38 13.35 -6.99 -3.98
C ASN A 38 13.91 -6.44 -2.65
N PHE A 39 13.05 -6.22 -1.66
CA PHE A 39 13.47 -5.81 -0.32
C PHE A 39 14.49 -6.78 0.26
N ILE A 40 14.21 -8.09 0.25
CA ILE A 40 15.12 -9.12 0.77
C ILE A 40 16.45 -9.13 0.01
N ASN A 41 16.41 -9.10 -1.31
CA ASN A 41 17.61 -9.17 -2.15
C ASN A 41 18.50 -7.92 -2.01
N THR A 42 17.95 -6.80 -1.54
CA THR A 42 18.70 -5.57 -1.30
C THR A 42 19.21 -5.42 0.14
N LEU A 43 18.82 -6.30 1.07
CA LEU A 43 19.31 -6.28 2.45
C LEU A 43 20.84 -6.31 2.58
N PRO A 44 21.60 -7.11 1.80
CA PRO A 44 23.06 -7.17 1.94
C PRO A 44 23.78 -5.85 1.65
N THR A 45 23.15 -4.96 0.88
CA THR A 45 23.70 -3.65 0.49
C THR A 45 22.99 -2.48 1.14
N THR A 46 21.92 -2.74 1.91
CA THR A 46 21.15 -1.72 2.61
C THR A 46 21.69 -1.49 4.00
N ASN A 47 21.84 -0.22 4.39
CA ASN A 47 22.27 0.13 5.75
C ASN A 47 21.27 -0.38 6.79
N ALA A 48 21.78 -0.98 7.86
CA ALA A 48 20.95 -1.43 8.99
C ALA A 48 20.26 -0.31 9.77
N TYR A 49 20.70 0.92 9.55
CA TYR A 49 20.09 2.10 10.14
C TYR A 49 20.05 3.26 9.14
N SER A 50 18.93 3.96 9.11
CA SER A 50 18.74 5.23 8.42
C SER A 50 18.27 6.30 9.42
N ASN A 51 18.96 7.44 9.44
CA ASN A 51 18.57 8.62 10.22
C ASN A 51 17.54 9.51 9.50
N ARG A 52 16.99 9.05 8.36
CA ARG A 52 15.93 9.74 7.65
C ARG A 52 14.71 9.87 8.56
N LYS A 53 14.15 11.07 8.62
CA LYS A 53 12.97 11.37 9.42
C LYS A 53 11.70 11.04 8.67
N ASP A 54 10.66 10.72 9.42
CA ASP A 54 9.32 10.50 8.88
C ASP A 54 8.79 11.78 8.24
N THR A 55 8.09 11.63 7.12
CA THR A 55 7.48 12.75 6.43
C THR A 55 6.11 12.98 7.04
N ALA A 56 5.91 14.14 7.68
CA ALA A 56 4.64 14.46 8.31
C ALA A 56 3.48 14.41 7.30
N GLY A 57 2.48 13.58 7.58
CA GLY A 57 1.29 13.45 6.73
C GLY A 57 1.47 12.61 5.46
N ALA A 58 2.62 11.95 5.23
CA ALA A 58 2.81 11.15 4.03
C ALA A 58 1.85 9.95 3.91
N MET A 59 1.34 9.45 5.03
CA MET A 59 0.31 8.39 5.09
C MET A 59 -1.08 8.94 5.48
N ALA A 60 -1.35 10.23 5.21
CA ALA A 60 -2.68 10.79 5.45
C ALA A 60 -3.73 10.09 4.57
N LEU A 61 -4.89 9.77 5.16
CA LEU A 61 -6.00 9.17 4.42
C LEU A 61 -6.52 10.17 3.37
N SER A 62 -6.52 9.76 2.11
CA SER A 62 -7.13 10.51 1.00
C SER A 62 -8.39 9.79 0.51
N LYS A 63 -9.22 10.49 -0.27
CA LYS A 63 -10.37 9.91 -0.95
C LYS A 63 -10.01 9.32 -2.32
N ASP A 64 -8.78 9.53 -2.76
CA ASP A 64 -8.31 9.11 -4.07
C ASP A 64 -7.84 7.66 -4.00
N GLN A 65 -8.23 6.85 -4.98
CA GLN A 65 -7.74 5.48 -5.08
C GLN A 65 -6.25 5.48 -5.43
N MET A 66 -5.48 4.68 -4.69
CA MET A 66 -4.09 4.39 -5.00
C MET A 66 -3.99 3.00 -5.61
N THR A 67 -3.08 2.83 -6.57
CA THR A 67 -2.71 1.51 -7.07
C THR A 67 -1.87 0.79 -6.02
N MET A 68 -1.84 -0.54 -6.06
CA MET A 68 -1.02 -1.35 -5.16
C MET A 68 0.48 -0.98 -5.27
N ALA A 69 0.98 -0.74 -6.49
CA ALA A 69 2.33 -0.23 -6.71
C ALA A 69 2.62 1.10 -5.97
N GLN A 70 1.69 2.07 -6.03
CA GLN A 70 1.85 3.35 -5.32
C GLN A 70 1.85 3.17 -3.80
N ILE A 71 1.03 2.25 -3.27
CA ILE A 71 1.00 1.93 -1.84
C ILE A 71 2.33 1.32 -1.41
N LEU A 72 2.87 0.37 -2.18
CA LEU A 72 4.15 -0.28 -1.90
C LEU A 72 5.33 0.70 -1.98
N GLU A 73 5.30 1.64 -2.93
CA GLU A 73 6.30 2.71 -3.02
C GLU A 73 6.26 3.63 -1.80
N LEU A 74 5.05 4.07 -1.39
CA LEU A 74 4.86 4.88 -0.19
C LEU A 74 5.35 4.14 1.07
N TYR A 75 4.98 2.87 1.22
CA TYR A 75 5.44 2.03 2.32
C TYR A 75 6.96 1.87 2.31
N GLY A 76 7.57 1.66 1.15
CA GLY A 76 9.01 1.58 1.00
C GLY A 76 9.71 2.87 1.45
N ALA A 77 9.21 4.01 0.98
CA ALA A 77 9.78 5.32 1.29
C ALA A 77 9.63 5.69 2.77
N GLU A 78 8.47 5.46 3.35
CA GLU A 78 8.11 5.99 4.67
C GLU A 78 8.26 5.00 5.83
N VAL A 79 8.29 3.71 5.56
CA VAL A 79 8.38 2.67 6.60
C VAL A 79 9.64 1.84 6.45
N SER A 80 9.79 1.10 5.34
CA SER A 80 10.86 0.09 5.27
C SER A 80 12.26 0.66 5.07
N SER A 81 12.38 1.95 4.71
CA SER A 81 13.66 2.61 4.43
C SER A 81 14.14 3.59 5.52
N LYS A 82 13.37 3.75 6.61
CA LYS A 82 13.63 4.69 7.70
C LYS A 82 13.87 3.94 9.02
N GLY A 83 14.69 4.51 9.89
CA GLY A 83 14.97 3.93 11.20
C GLY A 83 15.83 2.68 11.14
N ILE A 84 15.59 1.76 12.06
CA ILE A 84 16.32 0.48 12.13
C ILE A 84 15.71 -0.47 11.09
N ASN A 85 16.55 -1.06 10.24
CA ASN A 85 16.18 -2.20 9.42
C ASN A 85 16.61 -3.49 10.14
N PRO A 86 15.72 -4.14 10.91
CA PRO A 86 16.09 -5.34 11.66
C PRO A 86 16.39 -6.54 10.76
N ALA A 87 16.07 -6.48 9.47
CA ALA A 87 16.28 -7.59 8.53
C ALA A 87 17.67 -7.59 7.88
N SER A 88 18.46 -6.51 8.00
CA SER A 88 19.78 -6.40 7.35
C SER A 88 20.94 -6.89 8.23
N GLY A 89 20.65 -7.65 9.29
CA GLY A 89 21.61 -8.18 10.25
C GLY A 89 21.68 -9.70 10.21
#